data_AF-A0A1S3GMX9-F1
#
_entry.id   AF-A0A1S3GMX9-F1
#
_cell.length_a   1.000
_cell.length_b   1.000
_cell.length_c   1.000
_cell.angle_alpha   90.00
_cell.angle_beta   90.00
_cell.angle_gamma   90.00
#
_symmetry.space_group_name_H-M   'P 1'
#
loop_
_entity.id
_entity.type
_entity.pdbx_description
1 polymer ?
#
loop_
_entity_poly.entity_id
_entity_poly.type
_entity_poly.pdbx_seq_one_letter_code
_entity_poly.pdbx_strand_id
1 'polypeptide(L)'
;LLYRWQKIFSFSVWGKIATFWNKAFLTIIVLLIVLFLDAVREVRKYSTTPALEKSTTNRPGAYEHSQMKLFRSQRNLYISGFSLFFWLVLRRLVTLITQLAKELSNKSVLKIQADNTNKAAKRFMEENEKLKWILKSQDKDGGHILEAENKKLVEDQEKLKSELKKTSDALFKAQNDVMCMKVQSERLSKEYDRLLKEHSELQNCLDKGNKKGQ
;
A
#
# COMPACT_ATOMS: atom_id res chain seq x y z
N LEU A 1 33.13 -14.13 5.20
CA LEU A 1 34.29 -13.49 5.88
C LEU A 1 33.93 -12.14 6.49
N LEU A 2 33.30 -11.21 5.75
CA LEU A 2 32.83 -9.90 6.26
C LEU A 2 31.89 -9.98 7.49
N TYR A 3 30.97 -10.94 7.52
CA TYR A 3 30.01 -11.10 8.63
C TYR A 3 30.66 -11.49 9.97
N ARG A 4 31.79 -12.22 9.94
CA ARG A 4 32.55 -12.60 11.15
C ARG A 4 33.30 -11.41 11.74
N TRP A 5 33.83 -10.54 10.89
CA TRP A 5 34.49 -9.30 11.30
C TRP A 5 33.51 -8.27 11.87
N GLN A 6 32.31 -8.17 11.29
CA GLN A 6 31.26 -7.29 11.81
C GLN A 6 30.84 -7.65 13.25
N LYS A 7 30.82 -8.95 13.59
CA LYS A 7 30.48 -9.44 14.94
C LYS A 7 31.59 -9.16 15.97
N ILE A 8 32.85 -9.14 15.54
CA ILE A 8 34.00 -8.75 16.37
C ILE A 8 34.00 -7.22 16.58
N PHE A 9 33.60 -6.46 15.57
CA PHE A 9 33.53 -5.00 15.63
C PHE A 9 32.29 -4.48 16.40
N SER A 10 31.19 -5.25 16.44
CA SER A 10 29.96 -4.87 17.16
C SER A 10 29.97 -5.20 18.65
N PHE A 11 31.07 -5.74 19.18
CA PHE A 11 31.15 -6.08 20.59
C PHE A 11 31.20 -4.80 21.42
N SER A 12 30.30 -4.64 22.40
CA SER A 12 30.10 -3.46 23.27
C SER A 12 31.39 -2.83 23.85
N VAL A 13 32.47 -3.61 23.90
CA VAL A 13 33.83 -3.19 24.26
C VAL A 13 34.36 -2.08 23.33
N TRP A 14 33.98 -2.03 22.05
CA TRP A 14 34.46 -1.00 21.11
C TRP A 14 33.98 0.41 21.46
N GLY A 15 32.80 0.58 22.07
CA GLY A 15 32.34 1.89 22.53
C GLY A 15 33.17 2.43 23.70
N LYS A 16 33.51 1.55 24.65
CA LYS A 16 34.36 1.88 25.81
C LYS A 16 35.82 2.10 25.38
N ILE A 17 36.33 1.27 24.47
CA ILE A 17 37.68 1.43 23.92
C ILE A 17 37.78 2.70 23.07
N ALA A 18 36.76 3.06 22.30
CA ALA A 18 36.80 4.24 21.42
C ALA A 18 36.91 5.55 22.21
N THR A 19 36.24 5.66 23.36
CA THR A 19 36.36 6.84 24.23
C THR A 19 37.74 6.93 24.87
N PHE A 20 38.31 5.80 25.29
CA PHE A 20 39.68 5.73 25.79
C PHE A 20 40.71 6.06 24.70
N TRP A 21 40.55 5.53 23.49
CA TRP A 21 41.38 5.82 22.33
C TRP A 21 41.34 7.29 21.95
N ASN A 22 40.17 7.93 21.98
CA ASN A 22 40.08 9.37 21.72
C ASN A 22 40.88 10.18 22.75
N LYS A 23 40.81 9.83 24.04
CA LYS A 23 41.60 10.49 25.08
C LYS A 23 43.10 10.28 24.86
N ALA A 24 43.54 9.03 24.70
CA ALA A 24 44.94 8.70 24.47
C ALA A 24 45.49 9.35 23.19
N PHE A 25 44.73 9.30 22.09
CA PHE A 25 45.09 9.94 20.83
C PHE A 25 45.25 11.45 20.96
N LEU A 26 44.33 12.12 21.67
CA LEU A 26 44.44 13.55 21.95
C LEU A 26 45.71 13.87 22.75
N THR A 27 46.02 13.07 23.78
CA THR A 27 47.27 13.27 24.55
C THR A 27 48.53 13.12 23.69
N ILE A 28 48.56 12.15 22.77
CA ILE A 28 49.67 11.95 21.84
C ILE A 28 49.81 13.14 20.89
N ILE A 29 48.71 13.67 20.36
CA ILE A 29 48.73 14.85 19.48
C ILE A 29 49.27 16.08 20.22
N VAL A 30 48.81 16.32 21.44
CA VAL A 30 49.31 17.44 22.26
C VAL A 30 50.81 17.30 22.49
N LEU A 31 51.29 16.09 22.79
CA LEU A 31 52.71 15.80 22.93
C LEU A 31 53.48 16.06 21.62
N LEU A 32 52.93 15.65 20.47
CA LEU A 32 53.51 15.93 19.15
C LEU A 32 53.61 17.43 18.85
N ILE A 33 52.58 18.21 19.20
CA ILE A 33 52.60 19.68 19.04
C ILE A 33 53.69 20.30 19.94
N VAL A 34 53.81 19.85 21.19
CA VAL A 34 54.86 20.32 22.10
C VAL A 34 56.25 19.99 21.56
N LEU A 35 56.49 18.75 21.10
CA LEU A 35 57.77 18.35 20.50
C LEU A 35 58.06 19.14 19.22
N PHE A 36 57.06 19.42 18.40
CA PHE A 36 57.22 20.24 17.20
C PHE A 36 57.62 21.68 17.57
N LEU A 37 56.92 22.31 18.53
CA LEU A 37 57.27 23.66 18.99
C LEU A 37 58.65 23.71 19.65
N ASP A 38 59.02 22.66 20.38
CA ASP A 38 60.36 22.53 20.97
C ASP A 38 61.42 22.44 19.86
N ALA A 39 61.21 21.59 18.85
CA ALA A 39 62.09 21.51 17.68
C ALA A 39 62.15 22.84 16.90
N VAL A 40 61.04 23.56 16.73
CA VAL A 40 61.03 24.90 16.11
C VAL A 40 61.85 25.89 16.92
N ARG A 41 61.67 25.92 18.26
CA ARG A 41 62.43 26.80 19.16
C ARG A 41 63.91 26.45 19.13
N GLU A 42 64.24 25.16 19.13
CA GLU A 42 65.60 24.65 19.10
C GLU A 42 66.29 25.03 17.78
N VAL A 43 65.63 24.82 16.64
CA VAL A 43 66.13 25.27 15.33
C VAL A 43 66.29 26.78 15.29
N ARG A 44 65.29 27.58 15.71
CA ARG A 44 65.41 29.05 15.74
C ARG A 44 66.56 29.51 16.63
N LYS A 45 66.69 28.95 17.83
CA LYS A 45 67.79 29.28 18.76
C LYS A 45 69.15 28.99 18.10
N TYR A 46 69.37 27.79 17.58
CA TYR A 46 70.64 27.43 16.97
C TYR A 46 70.87 28.01 15.56
N SER A 47 69.84 28.48 14.86
CA SER A 47 69.98 29.23 13.60
C SER A 47 70.36 30.69 13.83
N THR A 48 69.96 31.31 14.95
CA THR A 48 70.19 32.75 15.21
C THR A 48 71.44 33.01 16.07
N THR A 49 71.80 32.07 16.95
CA THR A 49 72.96 32.19 17.86
C THR A 49 74.36 32.13 17.20
N PRO A 50 74.60 31.46 16.05
CA PRO A 50 75.93 31.41 15.42
C PRO A 50 76.41 32.78 14.91
N ALA A 51 75.49 33.72 14.68
CA ALA A 51 75.84 35.08 14.26
C ALA A 51 76.34 35.95 15.42
N LEU A 52 75.86 35.69 16.65
CA LEU A 52 76.20 36.48 17.83
C LEU A 52 77.51 36.01 18.49
N GLU A 53 77.74 34.69 18.60
CA GLU A 53 78.99 34.15 19.17
C GLU A 53 80.21 34.32 18.25
N LYS A 54 79.99 34.56 16.95
CA LYS A 54 81.04 34.97 16.01
C LYS A 54 81.74 36.27 16.42
N SER A 55 81.12 37.07 17.29
CA SER A 55 81.67 38.34 17.75
C SER A 55 82.46 38.27 19.07
N THR A 56 82.40 37.16 19.83
CA THR A 56 82.87 37.17 21.23
C THR A 56 83.76 36.03 21.70
N THR A 57 83.94 34.90 21.01
CA THR A 57 84.91 33.88 21.49
C THR A 57 85.52 33.02 20.38
N ASN A 58 86.82 33.20 20.18
CA ASN A 58 87.72 32.45 19.28
C ASN A 58 88.07 31.06 19.89
N ARG A 59 87.10 30.15 20.07
CA ARG A 59 87.37 28.74 20.47
C ARG A 59 86.94 27.77 19.36
N PRO A 60 87.89 27.18 18.60
CA PRO A 60 87.58 26.40 17.39
C PRO A 60 86.79 25.09 17.62
N GLY A 61 86.72 24.56 18.85
CA GLY A 61 85.96 23.34 19.16
C GLY A 61 84.47 23.54 19.49
N ALA A 62 84.01 24.77 19.73
CA ALA A 62 82.59 25.04 20.05
C ALA A 62 81.70 25.09 18.80
N TYR A 63 82.31 25.43 17.66
CA TYR A 63 81.62 25.63 16.38
C TYR A 63 81.09 24.31 15.79
N GLU A 64 81.85 23.21 15.93
CA GLU A 64 81.44 21.88 15.45
C GLU A 64 80.28 21.31 16.26
N HIS A 65 80.25 21.56 17.57
CA HIS A 65 79.19 21.07 18.46
C HIS A 65 77.84 21.76 18.20
N SER A 66 77.85 23.04 17.83
CA SER A 66 76.64 23.79 17.46
C SER A 66 76.06 23.36 16.11
N GLN A 67 76.90 23.04 15.12
CA GLN A 67 76.42 22.52 13.83
C GLN A 67 75.80 21.12 13.97
N MET A 68 76.40 20.23 14.76
CA MET A 68 75.81 18.90 15.03
C MET A 68 74.42 18.97 15.69
N LYS A 69 74.18 19.94 16.58
CA LYS A 69 72.87 20.17 17.21
C LYS A 69 71.85 20.78 16.23
N LEU A 70 72.30 21.60 15.29
CA LEU A 70 71.45 22.15 14.23
C LEU A 70 70.92 21.05 13.28
N PHE A 71 71.77 20.12 12.85
CA PHE A 71 71.34 18.98 12.01
C PHE A 71 70.43 18.00 12.76
N ARG A 72 70.53 17.92 14.09
CA ARG A 72 69.62 17.11 14.91
C ARG A 72 68.24 17.75 15.04
N SER A 73 68.19 19.04 15.36
CA SER A 73 66.94 19.79 15.52
C SER A 73 66.19 19.98 14.19
N GLN A 74 66.89 20.17 13.07
CA GLN A 74 66.27 20.20 11.73
C GLN A 74 65.60 18.86 11.37
N ARG A 75 66.24 17.71 11.62
CA ARG A 75 65.64 16.39 11.39
C ARG A 75 64.43 16.15 12.28
N ASN A 76 64.54 16.49 13.57
CA ASN A 76 63.42 16.37 14.51
C ASN A 76 62.24 17.27 14.11
N LEU A 77 62.52 18.47 13.59
CA LEU A 77 61.50 19.38 13.06
C LEU A 77 60.76 18.78 11.87
N TYR A 78 61.48 18.17 10.91
CA TYR A 78 60.84 17.51 9.77
C TYR A 78 60.02 16.30 10.20
N ILE A 79 60.54 15.45 11.09
CA ILE A 79 59.81 14.27 11.58
C ILE A 79 58.52 14.68 12.30
N SER A 80 58.61 15.63 13.25
CA SER A 80 57.44 16.10 14.01
C SER A 80 56.46 16.90 13.14
N GLY A 81 56.96 17.74 12.23
CA GLY A 81 56.12 18.52 11.30
C GLY A 81 55.40 17.64 10.27
N PHE A 82 56.08 16.67 9.69
CA PHE A 82 55.48 15.71 8.76
C PHE A 82 54.45 14.82 9.46
N SER A 83 54.70 14.42 10.71
CA SER A 83 53.72 13.68 11.52
C SER A 83 52.44 14.50 11.78
N LEU A 84 52.57 15.79 12.11
CA LEU A 84 51.42 16.68 12.28
C LEU A 84 50.64 16.88 10.97
N PHE A 85 51.36 17.05 9.85
CA PHE A 85 50.75 17.16 8.53
C PHE A 85 49.96 15.89 8.18
N PHE A 86 50.57 14.71 8.31
CA PHE A 86 49.89 13.45 8.07
C PHE A 86 48.70 13.24 8.98
N TRP A 87 48.79 13.66 10.25
CA TRP A 87 47.66 13.57 11.16
C TRP A 87 46.45 14.36 10.64
N LEU A 88 46.65 15.60 10.15
CA LEU A 88 45.59 16.40 9.56
C LEU A 88 45.00 15.74 8.30
N VAL A 89 45.88 15.24 7.42
CA VAL A 89 45.47 14.55 6.19
C VAL A 89 44.66 13.28 6.52
N LEU A 90 45.15 12.45 7.43
CA LEU A 90 44.46 11.23 7.86
C LEU A 90 43.12 11.55 8.52
N ARG A 91 43.06 12.55 9.40
CA ARG A 91 41.81 13.00 10.03
C ARG A 91 40.78 13.40 8.97
N ARG A 92 41.21 14.15 7.95
CA ARG A 92 40.37 14.55 6.82
C ARG A 92 39.90 13.33 6.02
N LEU A 93 40.80 12.41 5.68
CA LEU A 93 40.50 11.20 4.92
C LEU A 93 39.52 10.27 5.65
N VAL A 94 39.75 9.99 6.94
CA VAL A 94 38.85 9.15 7.74
C VAL A 94 37.45 9.76 7.82
N THR A 95 37.36 11.08 7.96
CA THR A 95 36.07 11.79 7.97
C THR A 95 35.35 11.63 6.63
N LEU A 96 36.05 11.84 5.51
CA LEU A 96 35.49 11.70 4.17
C LEU A 96 35.06 10.26 3.88
N ILE A 97 35.89 9.27 4.22
CA ILE A 97 35.55 7.84 4.05
C ILE A 97 34.33 7.48 4.89
N THR A 98 34.23 7.97 6.12
CA THR A 98 33.08 7.72 7.00
C THR A 98 31.80 8.34 6.42
N GLN A 99 31.88 9.55 5.86
CA GLN A 99 30.75 10.20 5.19
C GLN A 99 30.32 9.40 3.95
N LEU A 100 31.28 9.00 3.11
CA LEU A 100 31.02 8.23 1.89
C LEU A 100 30.44 6.84 2.18
N ALA A 101 30.92 6.18 3.23
CA ALA A 101 30.38 4.90 3.70
C ALA A 101 28.91 5.05 4.19
N LYS A 102 28.59 6.12 4.92
CA LYS A 102 27.22 6.43 5.33
C LYS A 102 26.30 6.69 4.13
N GLU A 103 26.76 7.47 3.15
CA GLU A 103 25.98 7.73 1.94
C GLU A 103 25.75 6.47 1.11
N LEU A 104 26.76 5.61 0.94
CA LEU A 104 26.60 4.33 0.25
C LEU A 104 25.63 3.40 0.98
N SER A 105 25.70 3.35 2.32
CA SER A 105 24.74 2.59 3.13
C SER A 105 23.32 3.15 3.00
N ASN A 106 23.16 4.47 2.99
CA ASN A 106 21.84 5.07 2.83
C ASN A 106 21.27 4.81 1.43
N LYS A 107 22.10 4.86 0.39
CA LYS A 107 21.71 4.51 -0.98
C LYS A 107 21.29 3.05 -1.11
N SER A 108 21.99 2.11 -0.46
CA SER A 108 21.60 0.70 -0.48
C SER A 108 20.29 0.45 0.26
N VAL A 109 20.07 1.09 1.42
CA VAL A 109 18.81 1.03 2.16
C VAL A 109 17.66 1.61 1.34
N LEU A 110 17.85 2.78 0.72
CA LEU A 110 16.84 3.38 -0.15
C LEU A 110 16.51 2.51 -1.36
N LYS A 111 17.51 1.86 -1.98
CA LYS A 111 17.30 0.93 -3.09
C LYS A 111 16.49 -0.30 -2.65
N ILE A 112 16.80 -0.89 -1.49
CA ILE A 112 16.05 -2.01 -0.92
C ILE A 112 14.62 -1.59 -0.61
N GLN A 113 14.44 -0.40 -0.03
CA GLN A 113 13.11 0.14 0.27
C GLN A 113 12.29 0.35 -1.01
N ALA A 114 12.88 0.95 -2.04
CA ALA A 114 12.24 1.15 -3.34
C ALA A 114 11.84 -0.19 -4.00
N ASP A 115 12.73 -1.17 -4.00
CA ASP A 115 12.45 -2.49 -4.58
C ASP A 115 11.34 -3.23 -3.80
N ASN A 116 11.35 -3.15 -2.47
CA ASN A 116 10.28 -3.70 -1.64
C ASN A 116 8.93 -3.01 -1.90
N THR A 117 8.90 -1.67 -2.01
CA THR A 117 7.67 -0.94 -2.34
C THR A 117 7.18 -1.27 -3.75
N ASN A 118 8.08 -1.42 -4.72
CA ASN A 118 7.74 -1.80 -6.08
C ASN A 118 7.19 -3.24 -6.14
N LYS A 119 7.78 -4.17 -5.37
CA LYS A 119 7.29 -5.55 -5.25
C LYS A 119 5.92 -5.60 -4.59
N ALA A 120 5.68 -4.79 -3.56
CA ALA A 120 4.35 -4.66 -2.95
C ALA A 120 3.33 -4.08 -3.94
N ALA A 121 3.69 -3.02 -4.67
CA ALA A 121 2.84 -2.43 -5.70
C ALA A 121 2.48 -3.43 -6.81
N LYS A 122 3.45 -4.22 -7.29
CA LYS A 122 3.19 -5.30 -8.26
C LYS A 122 2.21 -6.33 -7.72
N ARG A 123 2.37 -6.78 -6.47
CA ARG A 123 1.42 -7.73 -5.85
C ARG A 123 0.01 -7.15 -5.78
N PHE A 124 -0.12 -5.89 -5.38
CA PHE A 124 -1.43 -5.22 -5.36
C PHE A 124 -2.03 -5.08 -6.75
N MET A 125 -1.21 -4.79 -7.78
CA MET A 125 -1.68 -4.75 -9.17
C MET A 125 -2.18 -6.13 -9.62
N GLU A 126 -1.41 -7.19 -9.40
CA GLU A 126 -1.78 -8.57 -9.77
C GLU A 126 -3.04 -9.05 -9.02
N GLU A 127 -3.17 -8.76 -7.73
CA GLU A 127 -4.38 -9.08 -6.96
C GLU A 127 -5.60 -8.31 -7.47
N ASN A 128 -5.43 -7.03 -7.80
CA ASN A 128 -6.51 -6.20 -8.34
C ASN A 128 -6.95 -6.68 -9.73
N GLU A 129 -6.01 -7.13 -10.58
CA GLU A 129 -6.34 -7.77 -11.85
C GLU A 129 -7.08 -9.10 -11.67
N LYS A 130 -6.64 -9.96 -10.73
CA LYS A 130 -7.35 -11.21 -10.40
C LYS A 130 -8.76 -10.95 -9.89
N LEU A 131 -8.92 -9.98 -8.98
CA LEU A 131 -10.23 -9.58 -8.46
C LEU A 131 -11.15 -9.07 -9.59
N LYS A 132 -10.63 -8.24 -10.50
CA LYS A 132 -11.38 -7.80 -11.69
C LYS A 132 -11.76 -8.96 -12.59
N TRP A 133 -10.88 -9.94 -12.77
CA TRP A 133 -11.16 -11.12 -13.59
C TRP A 133 -12.27 -11.98 -12.96
N ILE A 134 -12.20 -12.23 -11.66
CA ILE A 134 -13.24 -12.95 -10.89
C ILE A 134 -14.57 -12.21 -10.97
N LEU A 135 -14.57 -10.89 -10.78
CA LEU A 135 -15.79 -10.09 -10.88
C LEU A 135 -16.40 -10.18 -12.29
N LYS A 136 -15.57 -10.09 -13.33
CA LYS A 136 -16.02 -10.20 -14.72
C LYS A 136 -16.51 -11.61 -15.08
N SER A 137 -15.91 -12.66 -14.52
CA SER A 137 -16.40 -14.03 -14.75
C SER A 137 -17.70 -14.29 -13.99
N GLN A 138 -17.83 -13.79 -12.76
CA GLN A 138 -19.04 -13.90 -11.96
C GLN A 138 -20.20 -13.09 -12.56
N ASP A 139 -19.93 -11.90 -13.09
CA ASP A 139 -20.92 -11.07 -13.79
C ASP A 139 -21.42 -11.75 -15.08
N LYS A 140 -20.53 -12.43 -15.81
CA LYS A 140 -20.91 -13.22 -17.00
C LYS A 140 -21.76 -14.44 -16.65
N ASP A 141 -21.39 -15.18 -15.61
CA ASP A 141 -22.08 -16.40 -15.22
C ASP A 141 -23.42 -16.08 -14.52
N GLY A 142 -23.41 -15.12 -13.60
CA GLY A 142 -24.61 -14.60 -12.94
C GLY A 142 -25.55 -13.88 -13.90
N GLY A 143 -25.02 -13.11 -14.84
CA GLY A 143 -25.80 -12.44 -15.88
C GLY A 143 -26.53 -13.43 -16.80
N HIS A 144 -25.85 -14.49 -17.24
CA HIS A 144 -26.46 -15.53 -18.08
C HIS A 144 -27.53 -16.34 -17.33
N ILE A 145 -27.32 -16.63 -16.04
CA ILE A 145 -28.31 -17.32 -15.20
C ILE A 145 -29.55 -16.43 -14.99
N LEU A 146 -29.36 -15.15 -14.65
CA LEU A 146 -30.45 -14.19 -14.43
C LEU A 146 -31.22 -13.87 -15.72
N GLU A 147 -30.55 -13.85 -16.87
CA GLU A 147 -31.18 -13.65 -18.18
C GLU A 147 -32.01 -14.87 -18.59
N ALA A 148 -31.52 -16.09 -18.34
CA ALA A 148 -32.27 -17.32 -18.54
C ALA A 148 -33.50 -17.42 -17.63
N GLU A 149 -33.38 -17.01 -16.36
CA GLU A 149 -34.49 -16.97 -15.40
C GLU A 149 -35.54 -15.93 -15.80
N ASN A 150 -35.12 -14.70 -16.17
CA ASN A 150 -36.04 -13.68 -16.67
C ASN A 150 -36.80 -14.13 -17.90
N LYS A 151 -36.12 -14.79 -18.86
CA LYS A 151 -36.77 -15.30 -20.06
C LYS A 151 -37.86 -16.34 -19.72
N LYS A 152 -37.57 -17.27 -18.82
CA LYS A 152 -38.57 -18.23 -18.33
C LYS A 152 -39.75 -17.54 -17.64
N LEU A 153 -39.48 -16.57 -16.77
CA LEU A 153 -40.52 -15.81 -16.07
C LEU A 153 -41.43 -15.05 -17.04
N VAL A 154 -40.87 -14.47 -18.11
CA VAL A 154 -41.65 -13.79 -19.16
C VAL A 154 -42.54 -14.80 -19.92
N GLU A 155 -42.00 -15.96 -20.30
CA GLU A 155 -42.78 -17.01 -20.97
C GLU A 155 -43.93 -17.53 -20.09
N ASP A 156 -43.69 -17.71 -18.79
CA ASP A 156 -44.72 -18.14 -17.84
C ASP A 156 -45.76 -17.05 -17.60
N GLN A 157 -45.37 -15.77 -17.54
CA GLN A 157 -46.29 -14.64 -17.49
C GLN A 157 -47.21 -14.58 -18.71
N GLU A 158 -46.68 -14.81 -19.92
CA GLU A 158 -47.49 -14.83 -21.14
C GLU A 158 -48.48 -16.01 -21.15
N LYS A 159 -48.04 -17.21 -20.75
CA LYS A 159 -48.92 -18.38 -20.63
C LYS A 159 -50.05 -18.13 -19.64
N LEU A 160 -49.73 -17.69 -18.43
CA LEU A 160 -50.70 -17.35 -17.39
C LEU A 160 -51.69 -16.28 -17.87
N LYS A 161 -51.22 -15.24 -18.56
CA LYS A 161 -52.07 -14.20 -19.11
C LYS A 161 -53.01 -14.75 -20.20
N SER A 162 -52.53 -15.68 -21.03
CA SER A 162 -53.34 -16.33 -22.05
C SER A 162 -54.42 -17.25 -21.46
N GLU A 163 -54.10 -17.98 -20.39
CA GLU A 163 -55.04 -18.83 -19.66
C GLU A 163 -56.08 -17.99 -18.91
N LEU A 164 -55.64 -16.90 -18.27
CA LEU A 164 -56.52 -15.94 -17.61
C LEU A 164 -57.50 -15.32 -18.61
N LYS A 165 -57.04 -14.98 -19.82
CA LYS A 165 -57.91 -14.48 -20.89
C LYS A 165 -58.93 -15.53 -21.33
N LYS A 166 -58.50 -16.77 -21.58
CA LYS A 166 -59.39 -17.88 -21.98
C LYS A 166 -60.45 -18.18 -20.91
N THR A 167 -60.04 -18.23 -19.65
CA THR A 167 -60.96 -18.47 -18.52
C THR A 167 -61.91 -17.30 -18.32
N SER A 168 -61.45 -16.06 -18.46
CA SER A 168 -62.30 -14.85 -18.45
C SER A 168 -63.33 -14.87 -19.59
N ASP A 169 -62.92 -15.21 -20.82
CA ASP A 169 -63.83 -15.29 -21.97
C ASP A 169 -64.86 -16.42 -21.79
N ALA A 170 -64.45 -17.56 -21.24
CA ALA A 170 -65.35 -18.67 -20.91
C ALA A 170 -66.35 -18.29 -19.80
N LEU A 171 -65.89 -17.58 -18.76
CA LEU A 171 -66.75 -17.06 -17.69
C LEU A 171 -67.77 -16.08 -18.25
N PHE A 172 -67.37 -15.15 -19.12
CA PHE A 172 -68.27 -14.19 -19.74
C PHE A 172 -69.35 -14.87 -20.59
N LYS A 173 -68.99 -15.91 -21.36
CA LYS A 173 -69.96 -16.73 -22.10
C LYS A 173 -70.93 -17.44 -21.17
N ALA A 174 -70.43 -18.12 -20.14
CA ALA A 174 -71.27 -18.79 -19.16
C ALA A 174 -72.23 -17.82 -18.44
N GLN A 175 -71.77 -16.61 -18.11
CA GLN A 175 -72.60 -15.57 -17.52
C GLN A 175 -73.71 -15.11 -18.46
N ASN A 176 -73.41 -14.92 -19.75
CA ASN A 176 -74.42 -14.60 -20.77
C ASN A 176 -75.43 -15.73 -20.97
N ASP A 177 -74.98 -16.98 -21.00
CA ASP A 177 -75.84 -18.15 -21.14
C ASP A 177 -76.80 -18.27 -19.93
N VAL A 178 -76.31 -18.07 -18.70
CA VAL A 178 -77.14 -18.02 -17.49
C VAL A 178 -78.17 -16.89 -17.56
N MET A 179 -77.77 -15.71 -18.03
CA MET A 179 -78.70 -14.58 -18.17
C MET A 179 -79.78 -14.87 -19.23
N CYS A 180 -79.40 -15.46 -20.36
CA CYS A 180 -80.33 -15.93 -21.39
C CYS A 180 -81.30 -16.98 -20.85
N MET A 181 -80.80 -17.99 -20.13
CA MET A 181 -81.62 -19.02 -19.49
C MET A 181 -82.59 -18.42 -18.46
N LYS A 182 -82.14 -17.43 -17.68
CA LYS A 182 -83.00 -16.72 -16.72
C LYS A 182 -84.15 -16.01 -17.43
N VAL A 183 -83.87 -15.24 -18.48
CA VAL A 183 -84.90 -14.55 -19.28
C VAL A 183 -85.85 -15.54 -19.95
N GLN A 184 -85.34 -16.66 -20.47
CA GLN A 184 -86.17 -17.72 -21.05
C GLN A 184 -87.07 -18.38 -20.01
N SER A 185 -86.55 -18.67 -18.81
CA SER A 185 -87.33 -19.23 -17.69
C SER A 185 -88.42 -18.27 -17.22
N GLU A 186 -88.12 -16.97 -17.10
CA GLU A 186 -89.11 -15.93 -16.75
C GLU A 186 -90.21 -15.81 -17.82
N ARG A 187 -89.86 -15.87 -19.10
CA ARG A 187 -90.84 -15.90 -20.21
C ARG A 187 -91.71 -17.15 -20.16
N LEU A 188 -91.10 -18.32 -19.96
CA LEU A 188 -91.80 -19.58 -19.86
C LEU A 188 -92.78 -19.58 -18.68
N SER A 189 -92.37 -19.09 -17.50
CA SER A 189 -93.25 -18.94 -16.33
C SER A 189 -94.48 -18.09 -16.64
N LYS A 190 -94.32 -16.97 -17.35
CA LYS A 190 -95.44 -16.10 -17.73
C LYS A 190 -96.42 -16.78 -18.69
N GLU A 191 -95.93 -17.55 -19.66
CA GLU A 191 -96.78 -18.34 -20.56
C GLU A 191 -97.50 -19.47 -19.80
N TYR A 192 -96.83 -20.12 -18.84
CA TYR A 192 -97.48 -21.09 -17.95
C TYR A 192 -98.61 -20.45 -17.12
N ASP A 193 -98.37 -19.29 -16.50
CA ASP A 193 -99.39 -18.57 -15.73
C ASP A 193 -100.58 -18.15 -16.61
N ARG A 194 -100.31 -17.71 -17.85
CA ARG A 194 -101.33 -17.37 -18.84
C ARG A 194 -102.18 -18.58 -19.23
N LEU A 195 -101.55 -19.70 -19.52
CA LEU A 195 -102.21 -20.95 -19.88
C LEU A 195 -103.09 -21.48 -18.73
N LEU A 196 -102.60 -21.43 -17.49
CA LEU A 196 -103.37 -21.77 -16.29
C LEU A 196 -104.62 -20.88 -16.15
N LYS A 197 -104.49 -19.58 -16.42
CA LYS A 197 -105.61 -18.64 -16.41
C LYS A 197 -106.65 -18.98 -17.49
N GLU A 198 -106.22 -19.21 -18.73
CA GLU A 198 -107.11 -19.61 -19.83
C GLU A 198 -107.83 -20.95 -19.54
N HIS A 199 -107.12 -21.94 -18.99
CA HIS A 199 -107.76 -23.18 -18.52
C HIS A 199 -108.80 -22.93 -17.43
N SER A 200 -108.52 -22.07 -16.45
CA SER A 200 -109.49 -21.73 -15.40
C SER A 200 -110.72 -21.01 -15.94
N GLU A 201 -110.56 -20.14 -16.94
CA GLU A 201 -111.66 -19.44 -17.61
C GLU A 201 -112.52 -20.41 -18.42
N LEU A 202 -111.91 -21.34 -19.16
CA LEU A 202 -112.62 -22.40 -19.89
C LEU A 202 -113.39 -23.34 -18.96
N GLN A 203 -112.80 -23.74 -17.83
CA GLN A 203 -113.46 -24.57 -16.81
C GLN A 203 -114.71 -23.86 -16.24
N ASN A 204 -114.60 -22.57 -15.93
CA ASN A 204 -115.72 -21.75 -15.46
C ASN A 204 -116.84 -21.58 -16.50
N CYS A 205 -116.49 -21.53 -17.79
CA CYS A 205 -117.46 -21.50 -18.90
C CYS A 205 -118.20 -22.85 -19.05
N LEU A 206 -117.50 -23.97 -18.87
CA LEU A 206 -118.11 -25.31 -18.86
C LEU A 206 -119.05 -25.52 -17.66
N ASP A 207 -118.68 -25.06 -16.46
CA ASP A 207 -119.55 -25.13 -15.28
C ASP A 207 -120.78 -24.21 -15.36
N LYS A 208 -120.69 -23.08 -16.08
CA LYS A 208 -121.84 -22.22 -16.39
C LYS A 208 -122.76 -22.80 -17.47
N GLY A 209 -122.24 -23.65 -18.37
CA GLY A 209 -123.04 -24.39 -19.34
C GLY A 209 -123.91 -25.47 -18.70
N ASN A 210 -123.44 -26.11 -17.63
CA ASN A 210 -124.16 -27.19 -16.95
C ASN A 210 -125.28 -26.71 -16.00
N LYS A 211 -125.32 -25.42 -15.62
CA LYS A 211 -126.37 -24.85 -14.74
C LYS A 211 -127.54 -24.18 -15.48
N LYS A 212 -127.62 -24.28 -16.82
CA LYS A 212 -128.75 -23.77 -17.63
C LYS A 212 -129.53 -24.87 -18.38
N GLY A 213 -129.32 -26.13 -18.02
CA GLY A 213 -130.07 -27.28 -18.51
C GLY A 213 -130.66 -28.09 -17.37
N GLN A 214 -131.48 -27.46 -16.53
CA GLN A 214 -132.40 -28.14 -15.61
C GLN A 214 -133.66 -27.29 -15.44
#